data_AF-A0A5M6IHH3-F1
#
_entry.id   AF-A0A5M6IHH3-F1
#
_cell.length_a   1.000
_cell.length_b   1.000
_cell.length_c   1.000
_cell.angle_alpha   90.00
_cell.angle_beta   90.00
_cell.angle_gamma   90.00
#
_symmetry.space_group_name_H-M   'P 1'
#
loop_
_entity.id
_entity.type
_entity.pdbx_description
1 polymer ?
#
loop_
_entity_poly.entity_id
_entity_poly.type
_entity_poly.pdbx_seq_one_letter_code
_entity_poly.pdbx_strand_id
1 'polypeptide(L)' 'MTAIKERGQFVLVDGSALASAANADAGAIARFSGLSEKAVATVLAGRKTTWVRCAKVVRALRDMGARDASLDAIARQGD' A
#
# COMPACT_ATOMS: atom_id res chain seq x y z
N MET A 1 18.58 0.45 -12.60
CA MET A 1 17.66 -0.30 -11.70
C MET A 1 18.07 0.03 -10.26
N THR A 2 17.66 1.20 -9.76
CA THR A 2 18.09 1.71 -8.45
C THR A 2 17.39 0.91 -7.35
N ALA A 3 18.17 0.38 -6.40
CA ALA A 3 17.73 -0.59 -5.42
C ALA A 3 16.54 -0.06 -4.61
N ILE A 4 15.36 -0.63 -4.87
CA ILE A 4 14.07 -0.37 -4.21
C ILE A 4 14.12 -0.96 -2.79
N LYS A 5 14.97 -0.39 -1.93
CA LYS A 5 15.18 -0.76 -0.52
C LYS A 5 15.38 0.46 0.37
N GLU A 6 14.98 1.66 -0.05
CA GLU A 6 14.91 2.79 0.89
C GLU A 6 13.81 2.45 1.91
N ARG A 7 14.26 1.88 3.03
CA ARG A 7 13.42 1.39 4.11
C ARG A 7 12.85 2.58 4.85
N GLY A 8 11.52 2.64 4.95
CA GLY A 8 10.85 3.56 5.87
C GLY A 8 10.78 5.01 5.39
N GLN A 9 10.80 5.25 4.07
CA GLN A 9 10.64 6.59 3.50
C GLN A 9 9.41 6.72 2.62
N PHE A 10 8.62 5.66 2.41
CA PHE A 10 7.45 5.73 1.54
C PHE A 10 6.16 5.58 2.33
N VAL A 11 5.12 6.24 1.87
CA VAL A 11 3.75 6.15 2.40
C VAL A 11 2.80 5.92 1.25
N LEU A 12 1.69 5.22 1.50
CA LEU A 12 0.56 5.19 0.57
C LEU A 12 -0.41 6.31 0.98
N VAL A 13 -0.53 7.33 0.15
CA VAL A 13 -1.49 8.41 0.34
C VAL A 13 -2.89 7.86 0.13
N ASP A 14 -3.82 8.27 0.99
CA ASP A 14 -5.23 7.83 0.95
C ASP A 14 -5.44 6.32 0.98
N GLY A 15 -4.50 5.57 1.57
CA GLY A 15 -4.57 4.10 1.64
C GLY A 15 -5.89 3.58 2.23
N SER A 16 -6.37 4.16 3.33
CA SER A 16 -7.67 3.81 3.91
C SER A 16 -8.85 4.06 2.96
N ALA A 17 -8.85 5.16 2.22
CA ALA A 17 -9.93 5.46 1.26
C ALA A 17 -9.92 4.46 0.09
N LEU A 18 -8.74 4.08 -0.40
CA LEU A 18 -8.60 3.05 -1.43
C LEU A 18 -9.08 1.68 -0.94
N ALA A 19 -8.82 1.31 0.32
CA ALA A 19 -9.33 0.08 0.92
C ALA A 19 -10.86 0.09 1.05
N SER A 20 -11.45 1.22 1.45
CA SER A 20 -12.91 1.38 1.47
C SER A 20 -13.52 1.29 0.06
N ALA A 21 -12.88 1.88 -0.95
CA ALA A 21 -13.32 1.78 -2.35
C ALA A 21 -13.28 0.33 -2.89
N ALA A 22 -12.34 -0.48 -2.42
CA ALA A 22 -12.25 -1.90 -2.73
C ALA A 22 -13.21 -2.79 -1.90
N ASN A 23 -13.98 -2.22 -0.96
CA ASN A 23 -14.73 -2.98 0.06
C ASN A 23 -13.86 -4.08 0.71
N ALA A 24 -12.60 -3.75 1.01
CA ALA A 24 -11.58 -4.71 1.43
C ALA A 24 -10.94 -4.33 2.76
N ASP A 25 -10.95 -5.26 3.70
CA ASP A 25 -10.22 -5.13 4.97
C ASP A 25 -8.74 -5.48 4.83
N ALA A 26 -7.93 -5.04 5.80
CA ALA A 26 -6.50 -5.31 5.86
C ALA A 26 -6.16 -6.80 5.74
N GLY A 27 -6.98 -7.68 6.32
CA GLY A 27 -6.80 -9.13 6.23
C GLY A 27 -7.06 -9.70 4.84
N ALA A 28 -8.03 -9.16 4.10
CA ALA A 28 -8.29 -9.56 2.73
C ALA A 28 -7.15 -9.09 1.80
N ILE A 29 -6.74 -7.83 1.93
CA ILE A 29 -5.60 -7.27 1.19
C ILE A 29 -4.29 -8.01 1.50
N ALA A 30 -4.08 -8.44 2.75
CA ALA A 30 -2.91 -9.23 3.15
C ALA A 30 -2.79 -10.55 2.37
N ARG A 31 -3.91 -11.25 2.16
CA ARG A 31 -3.96 -12.50 1.39
C ARG A 31 -3.56 -12.29 -0.08
N PHE A 32 -4.03 -11.21 -0.71
CA PHE A 32 -3.68 -10.88 -2.09
C PHE A 32 -2.26 -10.32 -2.26
N SER A 33 -1.81 -9.48 -1.33
CA SER A 33 -0.50 -8.82 -1.40
C SER A 33 0.67 -9.70 -0.95
N GLY A 34 0.40 -10.83 -0.30
CA GLY A 34 1.41 -11.68 0.34
C GLY A 34 2.16 -10.94 1.45
N LEU A 35 1.49 -10.02 2.14
CA LEU A 35 2.00 -9.27 3.28
C LEU A 35 1.29 -9.72 4.55
N SER A 36 1.88 -9.44 5.73
CA SER A 36 1.16 -9.59 6.98
C SER A 36 0.10 -8.50 7.13
N GLU A 37 -1.00 -8.81 7.80
CA GLU A 37 -2.08 -7.85 8.06
C GLU A 37 -1.58 -6.58 8.75
N LYS A 38 -0.64 -6.72 9.71
CA LYS A 38 0.02 -5.58 10.36
C LYS A 38 0.77 -4.69 9.35
N ALA A 39 1.42 -5.27 8.35
CA ALA A 39 2.13 -4.50 7.33
C ALA A 39 1.15 -3.77 6.41
N VAL A 40 0.03 -4.41 6.06
CA VAL A 40 -1.05 -3.77 5.30
C VAL A 40 -1.66 -2.63 6.11
N ALA A 41 -2.06 -2.86 7.36
CA ALA A 41 -2.59 -1.83 8.24
C ALA A 41 -1.64 -0.62 8.38
N THR A 42 -0.33 -0.88 8.45
CA THR A 42 0.70 0.17 8.45
C THR A 42 0.64 1.01 7.16
N VAL A 43 0.54 0.36 6.00
CA VAL A 43 0.45 1.02 4.69
C VAL A 43 -0.85 1.82 4.57
N LEU A 44 -1.99 1.24 4.94
CA LEU A 44 -3.31 1.89 4.86
C LEU A 44 -3.40 3.11 5.79
N ALA A 45 -2.78 3.04 6.98
CA ALA A 45 -2.69 4.15 7.92
C ALA A 45 -1.71 5.26 7.49
N GLY A 46 -1.17 5.22 6.26
CA GLY A 46 -0.24 6.23 5.75
C GLY A 46 1.10 6.27 6.49
N ARG A 47 1.48 5.19 7.19
CA ARG A 47 2.74 5.15 7.95
C ARG A 47 3.92 4.79 7.05
N LYS A 48 5.09 5.34 7.41
CA LYS A 48 6.35 5.12 6.72
C LYS A 48 6.69 3.64 6.59
N THR A 49 7.01 3.22 5.38
CA THR A 49 7.30 1.83 5.01
C THR A 49 8.19 1.79 3.75
N THR A 50 8.35 0.62 3.13
CA THR A 50 9.07 0.45 1.88
C THR A 50 8.14 0.67 0.68
N TRP A 51 8.69 1.23 -0.40
CA TRP A 51 7.95 1.36 -1.67
C TRP A 51 7.33 0.04 -2.14
N VAL A 52 8.08 -1.08 -2.00
CA VAL A 52 7.59 -2.42 -2.36
C VAL A 52 6.32 -2.81 -1.61
N ARG A 53 6.21 -2.47 -0.31
CA ARG A 53 5.00 -2.77 0.48
C ARG A 53 3.81 -1.95 0.00
N CYS A 54 4.00 -0.65 -0.26
CA CYS A 54 2.97 0.20 -0.84
C CYS A 54 2.53 -0.34 -2.22
N ALA A 55 3.47 -0.68 -3.10
CA ALA A 55 3.17 -1.19 -4.43
C ALA A 55 2.40 -2.53 -4.40
N LYS A 56 2.74 -3.42 -3.46
CA LYS A 56 1.99 -4.67 -3.25
C LYS A 56 0.55 -4.42 -2.78
N VAL A 57 0.34 -3.47 -1.86
CA VAL A 57 -1.00 -3.09 -1.40
C VAL A 57 -1.80 -2.45 -2.53
N VAL A 58 -1.22 -1.54 -3.30
CA VAL A 58 -1.87 -0.91 -4.47
C VAL A 58 -2.32 -1.96 -5.49
N ARG A 59 -1.45 -2.93 -5.83
CA ARG A 59 -1.82 -4.01 -6.76
C ARG A 59 -2.97 -4.86 -6.22
N ALA A 60 -2.90 -5.27 -4.95
CA ALA A 60 -3.99 -6.00 -4.32
C ALA A 60 -5.31 -5.21 -4.35
N LEU A 61 -5.28 -3.91 -4.05
CA LEU A 61 -6.45 -3.04 -4.09
C LEU A 61 -7.05 -2.94 -5.50
N ARG A 62 -6.22 -2.83 -6.54
CA ARG A 62 -6.68 -2.84 -7.94
C ARG A 62 -7.35 -4.15 -8.31
N ASP A 63 -6.73 -5.27 -7.96
CA ASP A 63 -7.26 -6.62 -8.24
C ASP A 63 -8.58 -6.87 -7.49
N MET A 64 -8.77 -6.21 -6.34
CA MET A 64 -10.00 -6.25 -5.54
C MET A 64 -11.06 -5.22 -5.98
N GLY A 65 -10.79 -4.39 -6.99
CA GLY A 65 -11.77 -3.50 -7.60
C GLY A 65 -11.59 -2.00 -7.33
N ALA A 66 -10.62 -1.57 -6.52
CA ALA A 66 -10.27 -0.15 -6.40
C ALA A 66 -9.49 0.30 -7.64
N ARG A 67 -10.23 0.67 -8.70
CA ARG A 67 -9.67 1.12 -9.99
C ARG A 67 -8.82 2.37 -9.88
N ASP A 68 -9.11 3.22 -8.88
CA ASP A 68 -8.38 4.45 -8.60
C ASP A 68 -7.07 4.22 -7.84
N ALA A 69 -6.81 3.00 -7.36
CA ALA A 69 -5.55 2.69 -6.70
C ALA A 69 -4.40 2.71 -7.73
N SER A 70 -3.57 3.75 -7.70
CA SER A 70 -2.39 3.89 -8.55
C SER A 70 -1.09 3.88 -7.74
N LEU A 71 0.02 3.50 -8.40
CA LEU A 71 1.36 3.66 -7.82
C LEU A 71 1.72 5.15 -7.64
N ASP A 72 1.02 6.06 -8.30
CA ASP A 72 1.16 7.51 -8.13
C ASP A 72 0.74 7.98 -6.72
N ALA A 73 -0.12 7.22 -6.04
CA ALA A 73 -0.47 7.48 -4.65
C ALA A 73 0.68 7.18 -3.67
N ILE A 74 1.81 6.63 -4.12
CA ILE A 74 2.95 6.32 -3.28
C ILE A 74 3.86 7.55 -3.21
N ALA A 75 3.85 8.24 -2.07
CA ALA A 75 4.70 9.39 -1.83
C ALA A 75 5.96 9.01 -1.05
N ARG A 76 7.08 9.66 -1.37
CA ARG A 76 8.30 9.63 -0.55
C ARG A 76 8.18 10.71 0.53
N GLN A 77 8.23 10.30 1.80
CA GLN A 77 8.37 11.17 2.97
C GLN A 77 9.79 11.07 3.55
N GLY A 78 10.58 12.08 3.24
CA GLY A 78 11.91 12.30 3.81
C GLY A 78 12.80 13.05 2.83
N ASP A 79 13.21 14.25 3.24
CA ASP A 79 14.54 14.79 2.95
C ASP A 79 15.45 14.34 4.11
#